data_AF-A0A914CT17-F1
#
_entry.id   AF-A0A914CT17-F1
#
_cell.length_a   1.000
_cell.length_b   1.000
_cell.length_c   1.000
_cell.angle_alpha   90.00
_cell.angle_beta   90.00
_cell.angle_gamma   90.00
#
_symmetry.space_group_name_H-M   'P 1'
#
loop_
_entity.id
_entity.type
_entity.pdbx_description
1 polymer ?
#
loop_
_entity_poly.entity_id
_entity_poly.type
_entity_poly.pdbx_seq_one_letter_code
_entity_poly.pdbx_strand_id
1 'polypeptide(L)'
;MDALPAPPRIEDISFAMPISKGVVIPKKGTVLVGTVETGIAKNGDKLEIQGYGKRHKITVQSMQIFGQRVDTVKSGDHCGIMCKGLDKDDEIRKGMWLGTPHTINTTNFMKAEFYLMSKEEGGREKGIQTGFADMIYCGVWNQPAKFFFNNDILMPGEHTSAYLVFRKPVPIKTKSQFVIREQAKREIGYGVITEIFEEKEVNKHLAIKKEILEEMIKTAKPIKEVEWKTKK
;
A
#
# COMPACT_ATOMS: atom_id res chain seq x y z
N MET A 1 -10.32 -38.56 -0.55
CA MET A 1 -10.11 -37.12 -0.32
C MET A 1 -10.19 -36.45 -1.67
N ASP A 2 -11.34 -35.88 -1.98
CA ASP A 2 -11.54 -35.15 -3.23
C ASP A 2 -10.54 -34.00 -3.30
N ALA A 3 -9.71 -34.01 -4.34
CA ALA A 3 -8.74 -32.95 -4.59
C ALA A 3 -9.51 -31.68 -4.93
N LEU A 4 -9.63 -30.77 -3.94
CA LEU A 4 -10.14 -29.43 -4.20
C LEU A 4 -9.34 -28.82 -5.36
N PRO A 5 -9.99 -28.33 -6.43
CA PRO A 5 -9.29 -27.71 -7.52
C PRO A 5 -8.47 -26.54 -6.99
N ALA A 6 -7.21 -26.44 -7.42
CA ALA A 6 -6.35 -25.33 -7.05
C ALA A 6 -7.07 -24.02 -7.40
N PRO A 7 -7.10 -23.02 -6.50
CA PRO A 7 -7.75 -21.76 -6.77
C PRO A 7 -7.20 -21.19 -8.09
N PRO A 8 -8.07 -20.75 -9.02
CA PRO A 8 -7.64 -20.31 -10.33
C PRO A 8 -6.70 -19.12 -10.18
N ARG A 9 -5.46 -19.27 -10.67
CA ARG A 9 -4.54 -18.15 -10.82
C ARG A 9 -5.03 -17.33 -12.00
N ILE A 10 -5.55 -16.14 -11.73
CA ILE A 10 -6.05 -15.26 -12.78
C ILE A 10 -4.82 -14.57 -13.41
N GLU A 11 -4.22 -15.23 -14.39
CA GLU A 11 -3.00 -14.76 -15.08
C GLU A 11 -3.24 -13.54 -15.98
N ASP A 12 -4.49 -13.26 -16.36
CA ASP A 12 -4.90 -12.10 -17.16
C ASP A 12 -5.10 -10.81 -16.37
N ILE A 13 -4.76 -10.81 -15.08
CA ILE A 13 -4.82 -9.60 -14.26
C ILE A 13 -3.63 -8.68 -14.57
N SER A 14 -3.87 -7.37 -14.44
CA SER A 14 -2.83 -6.36 -14.57
C SER A 14 -1.68 -6.59 -13.57
N PHE A 15 -0.45 -6.35 -14.02
CA PHE A 15 0.74 -6.61 -13.22
C PHE A 15 0.79 -5.65 -12.03
N ALA A 16 1.05 -6.18 -10.83
CA ALA A 16 1.33 -5.38 -9.65
C ALA A 16 2.33 -6.10 -8.74
N MET A 17 3.38 -5.37 -8.32
CA MET A 17 4.45 -5.86 -7.47
C MET A 17 4.83 -4.78 -6.45
N PRO A 18 4.57 -5.01 -5.15
CA PRO A 18 5.10 -4.15 -4.10
C PRO A 18 6.63 -4.19 -4.07
N ILE A 19 7.26 -3.02 -4.00
CA ILE A 19 8.72 -2.87 -4.00
C ILE A 19 9.23 -2.99 -2.57
N SER A 20 10.02 -4.04 -2.32
CA SER A 20 10.72 -4.27 -1.05
C SER A 20 12.04 -3.52 -0.99
N LYS A 21 12.75 -3.39 -2.12
CA LYS A 21 14.03 -2.70 -2.23
C LYS A 21 14.28 -2.19 -3.65
N GLY A 22 14.81 -0.97 -3.78
CA GLY A 22 15.37 -0.44 -5.02
C GLY A 22 16.89 -0.33 -4.93
N VAL A 23 17.61 -0.74 -5.97
CA VAL A 23 19.08 -0.64 -6.05
C VAL A 23 19.45 0.03 -7.36
N VAL A 24 20.04 1.21 -7.29
CA VAL A 24 20.56 1.90 -8.48
C VAL A 24 21.93 1.32 -8.82
N ILE A 25 22.08 0.76 -10.02
CA ILE A 25 23.33 0.25 -10.54
C ILE A 25 23.89 1.27 -11.55
N PRO A 26 25.03 1.93 -11.24
CA PRO A 26 25.62 2.93 -12.11
C PRO A 26 25.77 2.43 -13.54
N LYS A 27 25.32 3.25 -14.50
CA LYS A 27 25.39 2.99 -15.97
C LYS A 27 24.57 1.79 -16.47
N LYS A 28 23.90 1.01 -15.60
CA LYS A 28 23.05 -0.12 -16.02
C LYS A 28 21.56 0.19 -15.87
N GLY A 29 21.16 0.83 -14.77
CA GLY A 29 19.76 1.14 -14.46
C GLY A 29 19.43 0.83 -13.01
N THR A 30 18.15 0.70 -12.69
CA THR A 30 17.68 0.44 -11.32
C THR A 30 17.05 -0.93 -11.23
N VAL A 31 17.45 -1.72 -10.24
CA VAL A 31 16.87 -3.04 -9.94
C VAL A 31 15.85 -2.89 -8.82
N LEU A 32 14.63 -3.32 -9.08
CA LEU A 32 13.52 -3.35 -8.15
C LEU A 32 13.31 -4.77 -7.67
N VAL A 33 13.33 -4.99 -6.37
CA VAL A 33 13.14 -6.30 -5.75
C VAL A 33 11.80 -6.31 -5.03
N GLY A 34 11.00 -7.34 -5.28
CA GLY A 34 9.68 -7.51 -4.71
C GLY A 34 9.11 -8.90 -4.97
N THR A 35 7.93 -9.15 -4.42
CA THR A 35 7.14 -10.34 -4.73
C THR A 35 5.96 -9.92 -5.59
N VAL A 36 5.77 -10.55 -6.74
CA VAL A 36 4.67 -10.22 -7.64
C VAL A 36 3.36 -10.60 -6.96
N GLU A 37 2.45 -9.64 -6.81
CA GLU A 37 1.16 -9.88 -6.18
C GLU A 37 0.16 -10.39 -7.22
N THR A 38 0.08 -9.73 -8.37
CA THR A 38 -0.86 -10.09 -9.44
C THR A 38 -0.26 -9.92 -10.83
N GLY A 39 -0.81 -10.66 -11.79
CA GLY A 39 -0.48 -10.55 -13.21
C GLY A 39 0.88 -11.10 -13.59
N ILE A 40 1.30 -10.75 -14.81
CA ILE A 40 2.54 -11.20 -15.44
C ILE A 40 3.25 -9.98 -16.04
N ALA A 41 4.56 -9.88 -15.81
CA ALA A 41 5.43 -8.93 -16.52
C ALA A 41 6.41 -9.67 -17.43
N LYS A 42 6.69 -9.07 -18.58
CA LYS A 42 7.61 -9.57 -19.60
C LYS A 42 8.74 -8.58 -19.86
N ASN A 43 9.86 -9.07 -20.38
CA ASN A 43 10.94 -8.19 -20.84
C ASN A 43 10.40 -7.23 -21.91
N GLY A 44 10.74 -5.94 -21.78
CA GLY A 44 10.25 -4.88 -22.68
C GLY A 44 8.94 -4.21 -22.26
N ASP A 45 8.23 -4.73 -21.24
CA ASP A 45 6.99 -4.11 -20.77
C ASP A 45 7.22 -2.69 -20.25
N LYS A 46 6.27 -1.80 -20.55
CA LYS A 46 6.20 -0.44 -19.99
C LYS A 46 5.33 -0.48 -18.74
N LEU A 47 5.93 -0.16 -17.60
CA LEU A 47 5.28 -0.18 -16.29
C LEU A 47 5.41 1.18 -15.61
N GLU A 48 4.69 1.37 -14.52
CA GLU A 48 4.77 2.57 -13.69
C GLU A 48 5.09 2.21 -12.25
N ILE A 49 6.00 2.98 -11.65
CA ILE A 49 6.23 2.98 -10.21
C ILE A 49 5.35 4.06 -9.60
N GLN A 50 4.56 3.72 -8.60
CA GLN A 50 3.66 4.63 -7.91
C GLN A 50 3.81 4.51 -6.38
N GLY A 51 3.79 5.66 -5.70
CA GLY A 51 3.73 5.71 -4.25
C GLY A 51 4.29 7.02 -3.70
N TYR A 52 3.84 7.43 -2.52
CA TYR A 52 4.32 8.61 -1.81
C TYR A 52 4.23 9.93 -2.60
N GLY A 53 3.26 10.02 -3.50
CA GLY A 53 3.02 11.18 -4.36
C GLY A 53 3.93 11.26 -5.59
N LYS A 54 4.71 10.20 -5.84
CA LYS A 54 5.62 10.11 -7.00
C LYS A 54 5.12 9.05 -7.98
N ARG A 55 5.26 9.34 -9.26
CA ARG A 55 4.97 8.43 -10.38
C ARG A 55 6.12 8.46 -11.38
N HIS A 56 6.68 7.29 -11.69
CA HIS A 56 7.76 7.16 -12.67
C HIS A 56 7.37 6.13 -13.73
N LYS A 57 7.52 6.49 -15.00
CA LYS A 57 7.34 5.56 -16.12
C LYS A 57 8.64 4.84 -16.39
N ILE A 58 8.60 3.51 -16.47
CA ILE A 58 9.78 2.69 -16.67
C ILE A 58 9.56 1.67 -17.78
N THR A 59 10.66 1.16 -18.32
CA THR A 59 10.66 0.01 -19.23
C THR A 59 11.46 -1.12 -18.60
N VAL A 60 10.87 -2.32 -18.56
CA VAL A 60 11.51 -3.55 -18.07
C VAL A 60 12.60 -3.96 -19.05
N GLN A 61 13.82 -4.16 -18.55
CA GLN A 61 14.95 -4.61 -19.35
C GLN A 61 15.23 -6.10 -19.22
N SER A 62 15.30 -6.56 -17.99
CA SER A 62 15.61 -7.96 -17.67
C SER A 62 15.06 -8.29 -16.29
N MET A 63 14.75 -9.57 -16.09
CA MET A 63 14.21 -10.07 -14.84
C MET A 63 15.04 -11.25 -14.34
N GLN A 64 15.07 -11.42 -13.02
CA GLN A 64 15.87 -12.44 -12.37
C GLN A 64 15.12 -13.05 -11.18
N ILE A 65 15.12 -14.37 -11.10
CA ILE A 65 14.59 -15.14 -9.97
C ILE A 65 15.74 -16.01 -9.44
N PHE A 66 16.05 -15.92 -8.15
CA PHE A 66 17.12 -16.70 -7.49
C PHE A 66 18.47 -16.72 -8.24
N GLY A 67 18.88 -15.59 -8.81
CA GLY A 67 20.15 -15.51 -9.55
C GLY A 67 20.06 -15.90 -11.03
N GLN A 68 18.94 -16.46 -11.50
CA GLN A 68 18.75 -16.89 -12.89
C GLN A 68 17.92 -15.88 -13.68
N ARG A 69 18.31 -15.59 -14.92
CA ARG A 69 17.54 -14.71 -15.80
C ARG A 69 16.30 -15.42 -16.30
N VAL A 70 15.19 -14.69 -16.32
CA VAL A 70 13.90 -15.18 -16.81
C VAL A 70 13.29 -14.15 -17.77
N ASP A 71 12.50 -14.64 -18.72
CA ASP A 71 11.82 -13.78 -19.70
C ASP A 71 10.50 -13.22 -19.20
N THR A 72 9.92 -13.88 -18.18
CA THR A 72 8.64 -13.52 -17.57
C THR A 72 8.67 -13.75 -16.07
N VAL A 73 7.96 -12.92 -15.31
CA VAL A 73 7.65 -13.13 -13.89
C VAL A 73 6.15 -13.10 -13.69
N LYS A 74 5.63 -13.91 -12.77
CA LYS A 74 4.20 -14.04 -12.50
C LYS A 74 3.89 -13.94 -11.01
N SER A 75 2.60 -13.78 -10.69
CA SER A 75 2.09 -13.77 -9.32
C SER A 75 2.69 -14.90 -8.46
N GLY A 76 3.22 -14.51 -7.30
CA GLY A 76 3.92 -15.39 -6.35
C GLY A 76 5.44 -15.39 -6.50
N ASP A 77 6.00 -14.95 -7.63
CA ASP A 77 7.45 -14.93 -7.82
C ASP A 77 8.11 -13.82 -7.00
N HIS A 78 9.16 -14.19 -6.26
CA HIS A 78 10.09 -13.23 -5.68
C HIS A 78 11.21 -12.95 -6.67
N CYS A 79 11.24 -11.74 -7.23
CA CYS A 79 12.09 -11.43 -8.37
C CYS A 79 12.79 -10.07 -8.25
N GLY A 80 13.90 -9.93 -8.97
CA GLY A 80 14.54 -8.66 -9.28
C GLY A 80 14.22 -8.23 -10.70
N ILE A 81 13.68 -7.03 -10.89
CA ILE A 81 13.34 -6.45 -12.19
C ILE A 81 14.25 -5.26 -12.44
N MET A 82 15.11 -5.37 -13.47
CA MET A 82 15.95 -4.26 -13.92
C MET A 82 15.15 -3.35 -14.86
N CYS A 83 15.11 -2.07 -14.54
CA CYS A 83 14.32 -1.07 -15.23
C CYS A 83 15.19 0.09 -15.74
N LYS A 84 14.79 0.66 -16.87
CA LYS A 84 15.28 1.95 -17.39
C LYS A 84 14.20 3.02 -17.31
N GLY A 85 14.62 4.28 -17.38
CA GLY A 85 13.73 5.45 -17.28
C GLY A 85 13.68 6.08 -15.89
N LEU A 86 14.60 5.69 -15.01
CA LEU A 86 14.79 6.32 -13.70
C LEU A 86 16.12 7.08 -13.70
N ASP A 87 16.06 8.31 -13.21
CA ASP A 87 17.23 9.15 -12.99
C ASP A 87 17.89 8.84 -11.63
N LYS A 88 19.11 9.35 -11.42
CA LYS A 88 19.83 9.14 -10.16
C LYS A 88 19.12 9.76 -8.95
N ASP A 89 18.38 10.83 -9.18
CA ASP A 89 17.65 11.58 -8.15
C ASP A 89 16.25 11.00 -7.90
N ASP A 90 15.83 10.00 -8.68
CA ASP A 90 14.57 9.30 -8.45
C ASP A 90 14.68 8.44 -7.19
N GLU A 91 14.08 8.95 -6.11
CA GLU A 91 14.01 8.25 -4.82
C GLU A 91 13.04 7.05 -4.89
N ILE A 92 13.51 5.94 -5.43
CA ILE A 92 12.78 4.67 -5.37
C ILE A 92 13.07 3.98 -4.04
N ARG A 93 12.02 3.78 -3.25
CA ARG A 93 12.13 3.25 -1.88
C ARG A 93 11.12 2.15 -1.60
N LYS A 94 11.41 1.38 -0.54
CA LYS A 94 10.51 0.35 0.00
C LYS A 94 9.12 0.96 0.22
N GLY A 95 8.09 0.22 -0.19
CA GLY A 95 6.71 0.63 -0.01
C GLY A 95 6.04 1.27 -1.23
N MET A 96 6.82 1.65 -2.25
CA MET A 96 6.27 1.97 -3.57
C MET A 96 5.83 0.68 -4.27
N TRP A 97 5.01 0.80 -5.30
CA TRP A 97 4.53 -0.33 -6.09
C TRP A 97 4.90 -0.16 -7.55
N LEU A 98 5.30 -1.25 -8.20
CA LEU A 98 5.49 -1.33 -9.64
C LEU A 98 4.26 -2.01 -10.24
N GLY A 99 3.67 -1.46 -11.29
CA GLY A 99 2.50 -2.07 -11.91
C GLY A 99 2.25 -1.60 -13.33
N THR A 100 1.30 -2.25 -13.98
CA THR A 100 0.76 -1.77 -15.26
C THR A 100 0.22 -0.33 -15.06
N PRO A 101 0.42 0.58 -16.03
CA PRO A 101 -0.09 1.95 -15.92
C PRO A 101 -1.57 1.97 -15.54
N HIS A 102 -1.95 2.92 -14.68
CA HIS A 102 -3.32 3.07 -14.16
C HIS A 102 -3.89 1.89 -13.35
N THR A 103 -3.07 0.91 -12.95
CA THR A 103 -3.54 -0.23 -12.15
C THR A 103 -3.45 0.01 -10.64
N ILE A 104 -2.44 0.76 -10.21
CA ILE A 104 -2.20 1.01 -8.77
C ILE A 104 -2.95 2.26 -8.35
N ASN A 105 -3.90 2.10 -7.42
CA ASN A 105 -4.54 3.22 -6.76
C ASN A 105 -3.66 3.74 -5.61
N THR A 106 -3.47 5.06 -5.57
CA THR A 106 -2.78 5.73 -4.46
C THR A 106 -3.73 6.72 -3.81
N THR A 107 -3.78 6.72 -2.48
CA THR A 107 -4.60 7.68 -1.72
C THR A 107 -3.91 8.04 -0.41
N ASN A 108 -4.29 9.17 0.17
CA ASN A 108 -3.96 9.53 1.53
C ASN A 108 -5.18 9.61 2.47
N PHE A 109 -6.36 9.21 2.00
CA PHE A 109 -7.59 9.24 2.78
C PHE A 109 -8.43 7.97 2.54
N MET A 110 -8.72 7.26 3.62
CA MET A 110 -9.42 5.98 3.56
C MET A 110 -10.23 5.73 4.84
N LYS A 111 -11.22 4.84 4.76
CA LYS A 111 -11.97 4.33 5.89
C LYS A 111 -11.57 2.89 6.17
N ALA A 112 -11.51 2.53 7.44
CA ALA A 112 -11.16 1.19 7.87
C ALA A 112 -11.99 0.77 9.08
N GLU A 113 -12.24 -0.53 9.19
CA GLU A 113 -12.61 -1.13 10.48
C GLU A 113 -11.33 -1.41 11.26
N PHE A 114 -11.31 -1.00 12.52
CA PHE A 114 -10.14 -1.04 13.37
C PHE A 114 -10.46 -1.70 14.71
N TYR A 115 -9.56 -2.55 15.18
CA TYR A 115 -9.59 -3.19 16.48
C TYR A 115 -8.36 -2.76 17.28
N LEU A 116 -8.59 -2.20 18.48
CA LEU A 116 -7.51 -1.88 19.41
C LEU A 116 -7.24 -3.10 20.30
N MET A 117 -6.02 -3.64 20.25
CA MET A 117 -5.66 -4.83 21.03
C MET A 117 -5.73 -4.54 22.53
N SER A 118 -6.31 -5.48 23.27
CA SER A 118 -6.35 -5.49 24.72
C SER A 118 -4.96 -5.69 25.34
N LYS A 119 -4.83 -5.43 26.65
CA LYS A 119 -3.59 -5.70 27.39
C LYS A 119 -3.19 -7.18 27.33
N GLU A 120 -4.16 -8.08 27.39
CA GLU A 120 -3.96 -9.54 27.41
C GLU A 120 -3.39 -10.06 26.08
N GLU A 121 -3.80 -9.44 24.97
CA GLU A 121 -3.24 -9.71 23.64
C GLU A 121 -1.88 -9.03 23.41
N GLY A 122 -1.35 -8.36 24.42
CA GLY A 122 -0.10 -7.61 24.30
C GLY A 122 -0.28 -6.23 23.67
N GLY A 123 -1.48 -5.66 23.66
CA GLY A 123 -1.82 -4.29 23.23
C GLY A 123 -1.74 -3.23 24.35
N ARG A 124 -2.53 -2.16 24.24
CA ARG A 124 -2.42 -1.03 25.18
C ARG A 124 -3.12 -1.31 26.52
N GLU A 125 -2.66 -0.66 27.58
CA GLU A 125 -3.43 -0.56 28.83
C GLU A 125 -4.39 0.64 28.83
N LYS A 126 -4.01 1.71 28.14
CA LYS A 126 -4.78 2.96 28.03
C LYS A 126 -5.36 3.09 26.63
N GLY A 127 -6.59 3.59 26.55
CA GLY A 127 -7.25 3.92 25.30
C GLY A 127 -6.51 4.97 24.47
N ILE A 128 -6.92 5.10 23.22
CA ILE A 128 -6.43 6.15 22.30
C ILE A 128 -7.53 7.18 22.09
N GLN A 129 -7.15 8.43 21.83
CA GLN A 129 -8.09 9.50 21.52
C GLN A 129 -8.24 9.70 20.02
N THR A 130 -9.38 10.25 19.61
CA THR A 130 -9.58 10.67 18.21
C THR A 130 -8.51 11.71 17.83
N GLY A 131 -7.91 11.58 16.65
CA GLY A 131 -6.72 12.32 16.23
C GLY A 131 -5.39 11.69 16.64
N PHE A 132 -5.39 10.53 17.30
CA PHE A 132 -4.19 9.73 17.57
C PHE A 132 -3.39 9.53 16.28
N ALA A 133 -2.05 9.56 16.39
CA ALA A 133 -1.17 9.50 15.23
C ALA A 133 -0.04 8.49 15.47
N ASP A 134 0.07 7.50 14.59
CA ASP A 134 1.14 6.50 14.66
C ASP A 134 1.41 5.84 13.31
N MET A 135 2.45 5.01 13.26
CA MET A 135 2.88 4.28 12.08
C MET A 135 1.93 3.11 11.78
N ILE A 136 1.31 3.18 10.60
CA ILE A 136 0.61 2.05 9.99
C ILE A 136 1.61 1.23 9.18
N TYR A 137 1.50 -0.09 9.27
CA TYR A 137 2.21 -1.05 8.45
C TYR A 137 1.19 -1.83 7.63
N CYS A 138 1.33 -1.77 6.31
CA CYS A 138 0.45 -2.48 5.38
C CYS A 138 1.31 -3.07 4.26
N GLY A 139 1.36 -4.40 4.22
CA GLY A 139 2.28 -5.14 3.33
C GLY A 139 3.72 -4.67 3.52
N VAL A 140 4.30 -4.08 2.47
CA VAL A 140 5.70 -3.63 2.46
C VAL A 140 5.89 -2.17 2.89
N TRP A 141 4.84 -1.34 2.88
CA TRP A 141 4.97 0.08 3.24
C TRP A 141 4.63 0.32 4.70
N ASN A 142 5.23 1.38 5.24
CA ASN A 142 4.80 1.99 6.48
C ASN A 142 4.69 3.50 6.29
N GLN A 143 3.69 4.10 6.93
CA GLN A 143 3.45 5.54 6.86
C GLN A 143 2.67 5.99 8.10
N PRO A 144 3.03 7.13 8.73
CA PRO A 144 2.23 7.69 9.80
C PRO A 144 0.87 8.13 9.29
N ALA A 145 -0.17 7.78 10.05
CA ALA A 145 -1.54 8.19 9.82
C ALA A 145 -2.15 8.78 11.09
N LYS A 146 -3.08 9.72 10.91
CA LYS A 146 -4.00 10.15 11.97
C LYS A 146 -5.28 9.34 11.89
N PHE A 147 -5.75 8.89 13.04
CA PHE A 147 -6.95 8.07 13.21
C PHE A 147 -8.08 8.94 13.72
N PHE A 148 -9.19 8.98 13.00
CA PHE A 148 -10.39 9.68 13.43
C PHE A 148 -11.55 8.71 13.50
N PHE A 149 -12.11 8.56 14.68
CA PHE A 149 -13.29 7.73 14.93
C PHE A 149 -14.35 8.59 15.63
N ASN A 150 -15.59 8.11 15.64
CA ASN A 150 -16.75 8.87 16.13
C ASN A 150 -16.71 9.11 17.64
N ASN A 151 -16.16 8.17 18.39
CA ASN A 151 -16.01 8.28 19.84
C ASN A 151 -14.81 9.19 20.18
N ASP A 152 -14.81 9.82 21.34
CA ASP A 152 -13.66 10.63 21.77
C ASP A 152 -12.47 9.75 22.18
N ILE A 153 -12.76 8.59 22.77
CA ILE A 153 -11.78 7.60 23.25
C ILE A 153 -12.19 6.22 22.74
N LEU A 154 -11.21 5.44 22.30
CA LEU A 154 -11.32 4.02 21.98
C LEU A 154 -10.56 3.21 23.02
N MET A 155 -11.23 2.29 23.70
CA MET A 155 -10.64 1.49 24.77
C MET A 155 -10.00 0.20 24.22
N PRO A 156 -8.96 -0.34 24.88
CA PRO A 156 -8.37 -1.62 24.47
C PRO A 156 -9.41 -2.74 24.52
N GLY A 157 -9.49 -3.56 23.46
CA GLY A 157 -10.50 -4.60 23.27
C GLY A 157 -11.73 -4.14 22.47
N GLU A 158 -11.79 -2.89 22.02
CA GLU A 158 -12.92 -2.38 21.24
C GLU A 158 -12.65 -2.33 19.72
N HIS A 159 -13.75 -2.43 18.97
CA HIS A 159 -13.80 -2.26 17.53
C HIS A 159 -14.44 -0.92 17.17
N THR A 160 -13.92 -0.24 16.14
CA THR A 160 -14.51 1.00 15.63
C THR A 160 -14.25 1.19 14.14
N SER A 161 -15.12 1.95 13.49
CA SER A 161 -14.88 2.46 12.15
C SER A 161 -14.07 3.76 12.25
N ALA A 162 -12.93 3.81 11.57
CA ALA A 162 -12.00 4.93 11.62
C ALA A 162 -11.67 5.46 10.21
N TYR A 163 -11.61 6.78 10.10
CA TYR A 163 -11.01 7.48 8.97
C TYR A 163 -9.51 7.65 9.22
N LEU A 164 -8.71 7.24 8.24
CA LEU A 164 -7.26 7.30 8.26
C LEU A 164 -6.80 8.40 7.32
N VAL A 165 -6.05 9.36 7.85
CA VAL A 165 -5.45 10.43 7.05
C VAL A 165 -3.93 10.33 7.07
N PHE A 166 -3.33 10.20 5.90
CA PHE A 166 -1.90 10.11 5.70
C PHE A 166 -1.34 11.44 5.19
N ARG A 167 -0.07 11.71 5.52
CA ARG A 167 0.63 12.89 4.99
C ARG A 167 1.01 12.74 3.52
N LYS A 168 1.29 11.52 3.07
CA LYS A 168 1.67 11.20 1.70
C LYS A 168 0.75 10.11 1.19
N PRO A 169 0.35 10.12 -0.09
CA PRO A 169 -0.51 9.07 -0.62
C PRO A 169 0.28 7.77 -0.71
N VAL A 170 -0.38 6.68 -0.34
CA VAL A 170 0.18 5.33 -0.31
C VAL A 170 -0.57 4.43 -1.30
N PRO A 171 0.12 3.47 -1.93
CA PRO A 171 -0.53 2.48 -2.79
C PRO A 171 -1.35 1.51 -1.95
N ILE A 172 -2.63 1.34 -2.28
CA ILE A 172 -3.55 0.56 -1.45
C ILE A 172 -4.73 -0.03 -2.23
N LYS A 173 -5.25 -1.16 -1.72
CA LYS A 173 -6.43 -1.87 -2.25
C LYS A 173 -7.49 -1.99 -1.18
N THR A 174 -8.76 -2.11 -1.56
CA THR A 174 -9.80 -2.40 -0.57
C THR A 174 -9.54 -3.77 0.07
N LYS A 175 -10.04 -3.96 1.29
CA LYS A 175 -9.85 -5.18 2.11
C LYS A 175 -8.39 -5.48 2.49
N SER A 176 -7.46 -4.58 2.19
CA SER A 176 -6.08 -4.71 2.66
C SER A 176 -6.06 -4.62 4.19
N GLN A 177 -5.33 -5.55 4.80
CA GLN A 177 -5.11 -5.59 6.24
C GLN A 177 -3.90 -4.74 6.60
N PHE A 178 -3.97 -4.05 7.73
CA PHE A 178 -2.86 -3.30 8.28
C PHE A 178 -2.77 -3.49 9.78
N VAL A 179 -1.58 -3.20 10.31
CA VAL A 179 -1.31 -3.16 11.75
C VAL A 179 -0.80 -1.79 12.16
N ILE A 180 -1.11 -1.39 13.37
CA ILE A 180 -0.52 -0.19 13.99
C ILE A 180 0.57 -0.65 14.94
N ARG A 181 1.76 -0.03 14.85
CA ARG A 181 2.84 -0.29 15.79
C ARG A 181 3.27 0.96 16.52
N GLU A 182 3.04 0.97 17.83
CA GLU A 182 3.51 2.06 18.69
C GLU A 182 5.04 2.05 18.73
N GLN A 183 5.62 3.21 18.37
CA GLN A 183 7.06 3.44 18.30
C GLN A 183 7.81 2.35 17.51
N ALA A 184 7.18 1.77 16.49
CA ALA A 184 7.70 0.68 15.65
C ALA A 184 8.06 -0.63 16.38
N LYS A 185 7.71 -0.78 17.67
CA LYS A 185 8.11 -1.95 18.49
C LYS A 185 6.95 -2.86 18.83
N ARG A 186 5.78 -2.30 19.14
CA ARG A 186 4.65 -3.02 19.72
C ARG A 186 3.43 -2.90 18.83
N GLU A 187 2.89 -4.02 18.36
CA GLU A 187 1.59 -4.04 17.68
C GLU A 187 0.50 -3.71 18.70
N ILE A 188 -0.31 -2.71 18.39
CA ILE A 188 -1.37 -2.22 19.29
C ILE A 188 -2.76 -2.36 18.68
N GLY A 189 -2.87 -2.72 17.41
CA GLY A 189 -4.17 -2.83 16.75
C GLY A 189 -4.08 -3.36 15.33
N TYR A 190 -5.19 -3.92 14.89
CA TYR A 190 -5.39 -4.49 13.56
C TYR A 190 -6.50 -3.72 12.85
N GLY A 191 -6.38 -3.53 11.54
CA GLY A 191 -7.46 -2.96 10.78
C GLY A 191 -7.57 -3.51 9.36
N VAL A 192 -8.75 -3.32 8.78
CA VAL A 192 -9.08 -3.72 7.43
C VAL A 192 -9.66 -2.52 6.72
N ILE A 193 -9.09 -2.17 5.57
CA ILE A 193 -9.56 -1.04 4.78
C ILE A 193 -10.89 -1.39 4.12
N THR A 194 -11.91 -0.60 4.41
CA THR A 194 -13.26 -0.79 3.86
C THR A 194 -13.48 0.06 2.62
N GLU A 195 -13.05 1.32 2.65
CA GLU A 195 -13.27 2.27 1.58
C GLU A 195 -12.02 3.11 1.33
N ILE A 196 -11.76 3.42 0.06
CA ILE A 196 -10.64 4.27 -0.38
C ILE A 196 -11.23 5.50 -1.05
N PHE A 197 -10.76 6.69 -0.69
CA PHE A 197 -11.24 7.95 -1.25
C PHE A 197 -10.19 8.60 -2.14
N GLU A 198 -10.63 9.57 -2.96
CA GLU A 198 -9.72 10.43 -3.73
C GLU A 198 -8.70 11.13 -2.82
N GLU A 199 -7.50 11.37 -3.36
CA GLU A 199 -6.45 12.08 -2.65
C GLU A 199 -6.91 13.47 -2.22
N LYS A 200 -6.61 13.83 -0.97
CA LYS A 200 -6.94 15.12 -0.37
C LYS A 200 -5.68 15.93 -0.15
N GLU A 201 -5.74 17.25 -0.35
CA GLU A 201 -4.61 18.11 -0.01
C GLU A 201 -4.50 18.28 1.51
N VAL A 202 -3.49 17.63 2.11
CA VAL A 202 -3.21 17.73 3.54
C VAL A 202 -1.99 18.62 3.76
N ASN A 203 -2.24 19.87 4.17
CA ASN A 203 -1.18 20.85 4.42
C ASN A 203 -0.20 20.39 5.52
N LYS A 204 1.11 20.60 5.28
CA LYS A 204 2.21 20.11 6.14
C LYS A 204 2.14 20.56 7.61
N HIS A 205 1.41 21.64 7.89
CA HIS A 205 1.32 22.31 9.20
C HIS A 205 -0.04 22.20 9.87
N LEU A 206 -1.06 21.64 9.21
CA LEU A 206 -2.39 21.60 9.81
C LEU A 206 -2.52 20.44 10.79
N ALA A 207 -2.73 20.79 12.06
CA ALA A 207 -3.58 19.98 12.91
C ALA A 207 -4.91 19.83 12.16
N ILE A 208 -5.18 18.65 11.62
CA ILE A 208 -6.49 18.31 11.05
C ILE A 208 -7.48 18.46 12.21
N LYS A 209 -8.16 19.61 12.24
CA LYS A 209 -9.24 19.88 13.19
C LYS A 209 -10.47 19.09 12.74
N LYS A 210 -11.38 18.88 13.68
CA LYS A 210 -12.65 18.18 13.45
C LYS A 210 -13.43 18.74 12.25
N GLU A 211 -13.47 20.07 12.10
CA GLU A 211 -14.13 20.76 10.98
C GLU A 211 -13.58 20.36 9.61
N ILE A 212 -12.25 20.28 9.47
CA ILE A 212 -11.58 19.90 8.23
C ILE A 212 -11.83 18.43 7.92
N LEU A 213 -11.81 17.58 8.94
CA LEU A 213 -12.15 16.17 8.76
C LEU A 213 -13.60 16.02 8.27
N GLU A 214 -14.55 16.74 8.87
CA GLU A 214 -15.95 16.69 8.45
C GLU A 214 -16.12 17.15 7.00
N GLU A 215 -15.41 18.18 6.57
CA GLU A 215 -15.38 18.61 5.17
C GLU A 215 -14.75 17.56 4.25
N MET A 216 -13.64 16.94 4.67
CA MET A 216 -13.00 15.84 3.94
C MET A 216 -13.95 14.66 3.76
N ILE A 217 -14.73 14.31 4.79
CA ILE A 217 -15.74 13.24 4.75
C ILE A 217 -16.90 13.63 3.82
N LYS A 218 -17.42 14.86 3.93
CA LYS A 218 -18.52 15.35 3.07
C LYS A 218 -18.15 15.38 1.60
N THR A 219 -16.91 15.75 1.30
CA THR A 219 -16.37 15.82 -0.07
C THR A 219 -15.70 14.51 -0.50
N ALA A 220 -15.76 13.45 0.31
CA ALA A 220 -15.12 12.18 0.02
C ALA A 220 -15.82 11.51 -1.16
N LYS A 221 -15.07 11.29 -2.24
CA LYS A 221 -15.53 10.48 -3.36
C LYS A 221 -14.80 9.15 -3.31
N PRO A 222 -15.51 8.01 -3.22
CA PRO A 222 -14.86 6.72 -3.22
C PRO A 222 -14.21 6.49 -4.58
N ILE A 223 -12.95 6.06 -4.56
CA ILE A 223 -12.29 5.57 -5.76
C ILE A 223 -12.94 4.22 -6.05
N LYS A 224 -13.68 4.12 -7.17
CA LYS A 224 -14.05 2.79 -7.69
C LYS A 224 -12.75 2.05 -7.94
N GLU A 225 -12.58 0.88 -7.32
CA GLU A 225 -11.44 0.03 -7.66
C GLU A 225 -11.37 -0.06 -9.18
N VAL A 226 -10.16 0.10 -9.71
CA VAL A 226 -9.92 -0.27 -11.09
C VAL A 226 -10.21 -1.76 -11.08
N GLU A 227 -11.40 -2.16 -11.55
CA GLU A 227 -11.69 -3.55 -11.84
C GLU A 227 -10.48 -4.02 -12.60
N TRP A 228 -9.78 -5.01 -12.04
CA TRP A 228 -8.57 -5.56 -12.59
C TRP A 228 -8.91 -6.06 -13.98
N LYS A 229 -8.80 -5.17 -14.98
CA LYS A 229 -9.28 -5.46 -16.32
C LYS A 229 -8.42 -6.60 -16.81
N THR A 230 -9.07 -7.73 -17.05
CA THR A 230 -8.61 -8.75 -17.95
C THR A 230 -8.10 -8.03 -19.20
N LYS A 231 -6.82 -8.21 -19.54
CA LYS A 231 -6.35 -7.84 -20.88
C LYS A 231 -7.29 -8.54 -21.86
N LYS A 232 -8.07 -7.78 -22.62
CA LYS A 232 -8.70 -8.32 -23.83
C LYS A 232 -7.63 -8.58 -24.86
#